data_AF-A0A3D4GYS3-F1
#
_entry.id   AF-A0A3D4GYS3-F1
#
_cell.length_a   1.000
_cell.length_b   1.000
_cell.length_c   1.000
_cell.angle_alpha   90.00
_cell.angle_beta   90.00
_cell.angle_gamma   90.00
#
_symmetry.space_group_name_H-M   'P 1'
#
loop_
_entity.id
_entity.type
_entity.pdbx_description
1 polymer ?
#
loop_
_entity_poly.entity_id
_entity_poly.type
_entity_poly.pdbx_seq_one_letter_code
_entity_poly.pdbx_strand_id
1 'polypeptide(L)'
;MSETLQAGAATSNITPWLGVTIPGAVRTRSAQDVDDELMAKSLVLDNGQARIAFVTCDLIAIPQNIADAVKARIQERCGIPPEHVMINATHTHTAAGIADLLGTDGCPDYI
;
A
#
# COMPACT_ATOMS: atom_id res chain seq x y z
N MET A 1 18.19 13.83 29.30
CA MET A 1 18.63 12.94 28.21
C MET A 1 17.92 13.41 26.96
N SER A 2 18.62 13.54 25.83
CA SER A 2 17.96 13.92 24.56
C SER A 2 17.30 12.66 24.00
N GLU A 3 15.96 12.61 24.03
CA GLU A 3 15.18 11.56 23.37
C GLU A 3 15.30 11.80 21.85
N THR A 4 16.30 11.16 21.23
CA THR A 4 16.56 11.31 19.80
C THR A 4 15.48 10.55 19.03
N LEU A 5 14.74 11.25 18.17
CA LEU A 5 13.79 10.63 17.25
C LEU A 5 14.55 9.80 16.21
N GLN A 6 14.27 8.50 16.15
CA GLN A 6 14.81 7.59 15.13
C GLN A 6 13.82 7.45 13.97
N ALA A 7 14.35 7.24 12.77
CA ALA A 7 13.57 7.01 11.57
C ALA A 7 14.15 5.85 10.75
N GLY A 8 13.28 4.99 10.24
CA GLY A 8 13.62 3.93 9.29
C GLY A 8 12.72 4.01 8.07
N ALA A 9 13.27 3.85 6.88
CA ALA A 9 12.52 3.86 5.63
C ALA A 9 12.85 2.63 4.78
N ALA A 10 11.85 2.09 4.09
CA ALA A 10 12.01 0.96 3.19
C ALA A 10 11.03 1.04 2.02
N THR A 11 11.35 0.33 0.94
CA THR A 11 10.49 0.22 -0.25
C THR A 11 10.40 -1.23 -0.69
N SER A 12 9.22 -1.66 -1.13
CA SER A 12 8.99 -2.95 -1.75
C SER A 12 8.28 -2.77 -3.08
N ASN A 13 8.75 -3.45 -4.12
CA ASN A 13 8.07 -3.52 -5.39
C ASN A 13 6.76 -4.33 -5.21
N ILE A 14 5.66 -3.78 -5.71
CA ILE A 14 4.32 -4.38 -5.72
C ILE A 14 3.76 -4.48 -7.15
N THR A 15 4.61 -4.36 -8.18
CA THR A 15 4.18 -4.44 -9.58
C THR A 15 3.61 -5.83 -9.89
N PRO A 16 2.37 -5.94 -10.38
CA PRO A 16 1.75 -7.20 -10.77
C PRO A 16 2.27 -7.70 -12.12
N TRP A 17 1.86 -8.91 -12.51
CA TRP A 17 2.04 -9.38 -13.88
C TRP A 17 1.15 -8.59 -14.86
N LEU A 18 1.48 -8.65 -16.16
CA LEU A 18 0.70 -8.01 -17.22
C LEU A 18 -0.67 -8.67 -17.43
N GLY A 19 -1.63 -7.91 -17.95
CA GLY A 19 -3.00 -8.36 -18.22
C GLY A 19 -3.99 -8.08 -17.07
N VAL A 20 -3.51 -7.63 -15.91
CA VAL A 20 -4.36 -7.20 -14.80
C VAL A 20 -5.16 -5.94 -15.15
N THR A 21 -6.37 -5.84 -14.61
CA THR A 21 -7.26 -4.69 -14.84
C THR A 21 -6.73 -3.43 -14.15
N ILE A 22 -6.78 -2.29 -14.85
CA ILE A 22 -6.42 -0.98 -14.33
C ILE A 22 -7.71 -0.16 -14.09
N PRO A 23 -8.08 0.13 -12.83
CA PRO A 23 -9.26 0.93 -12.48
C PRO A 23 -9.12 2.43 -12.82
N GLY A 24 -10.25 3.13 -12.83
CA GLY A 24 -10.30 4.59 -12.90
C GLY A 24 -10.32 5.20 -14.31
N ALA A 25 -10.56 4.39 -15.34
CA ALA A 25 -10.75 4.84 -16.72
C ALA A 25 -12.23 4.80 -17.12
N VAL A 26 -12.60 5.58 -18.14
CA VAL A 26 -13.97 5.54 -18.72
C VAL A 26 -14.27 4.19 -19.38
N ARG A 27 -13.24 3.50 -19.88
CA ARG A 27 -13.33 2.17 -20.49
C ARG A 27 -12.38 1.22 -19.77
N THR A 28 -12.81 -0.03 -19.61
CA THR A 28 -11.96 -1.09 -19.08
C THR A 28 -10.68 -1.21 -19.89
N ARG A 29 -9.55 -1.29 -19.19
CA ARG A 29 -8.23 -1.54 -19.78
C ARG A 29 -7.43 -2.47 -18.87
N SER A 30 -6.51 -3.20 -19.46
CA SER A 30 -5.57 -4.06 -18.76
C SER A 30 -4.14 -3.63 -19.01
N ALA A 31 -3.25 -3.88 -18.06
CA ALA A 31 -1.83 -3.57 -18.17
C ALA A 31 -1.20 -4.32 -19.35
N GLN A 32 -0.64 -3.59 -20.32
CA GLN A 32 0.06 -4.18 -21.48
C GLN A 32 1.58 -4.08 -21.35
N ASP A 33 2.03 -3.13 -20.55
CA ASP A 33 3.41 -2.76 -20.29
C ASP A 33 3.55 -2.23 -18.84
N VAL A 34 4.80 -2.05 -18.42
CA VAL A 34 5.17 -1.42 -17.15
C VAL A 34 6.09 -0.26 -17.49
N ASP A 35 5.56 0.96 -17.43
CA ASP A 35 6.35 2.18 -17.61
C ASP A 35 7.28 2.42 -16.41
N ASP A 36 6.75 2.25 -15.20
CA ASP A 36 7.46 2.37 -13.93
C ASP A 36 6.99 1.28 -12.95
N GLU A 37 7.89 0.87 -12.05
CA GLU A 37 7.54 -0.06 -10.97
C GLU A 37 6.57 0.61 -9.97
N LEU A 38 5.58 -0.16 -9.53
CA LEU A 38 4.70 0.22 -8.43
C LEU A 38 5.35 -0.14 -7.11
N MET A 39 5.34 0.78 -6.15
CA MET A 39 6.04 0.60 -4.86
C MET A 39 5.09 0.75 -3.67
N ALA A 40 5.29 -0.10 -2.67
CA ALA A 40 4.90 0.16 -1.29
C ALA A 40 6.09 0.80 -0.55
N LYS A 41 5.89 2.00 -0.04
CA LYS A 41 6.93 2.83 0.60
C LYS A 41 6.58 3.01 2.07
N SER A 42 7.48 2.67 2.98
CA SER A 42 7.26 2.77 4.42
C SER A 42 8.23 3.73 5.11
N LEU A 43 7.71 4.43 6.11
CA LEU A 43 8.47 5.25 7.05
C LEU A 43 8.00 4.91 8.47
N VAL A 44 8.92 4.51 9.33
CA VAL A 44 8.68 4.27 10.75
C VAL A 44 9.43 5.32 11.55
N LEU A 45 8.74 5.95 12.50
CA LEU A 45 9.33 6.89 13.46
C LEU A 45 9.26 6.28 14.85
N ASP A 46 10.34 6.38 15.61
CA ASP A 46 10.48 5.85 16.97
C ASP A 46 11.05 6.91 17.91
N ASN A 47 10.33 7.25 18.97
CA ASN A 47 10.79 8.20 19.99
C ASN A 47 11.34 7.50 21.26
N GLY A 48 11.49 6.19 21.26
CA GLY A 48 11.90 5.37 22.41
C GLY A 48 10.74 4.88 23.28
N GLN A 49 9.53 5.39 23.10
CA GLN A 49 8.32 5.02 23.86
C GLN A 49 7.22 4.45 22.96
N ALA A 50 7.07 5.01 21.77
CA ALA A 50 6.08 4.62 20.78
C ALA A 50 6.68 4.64 19.37
N ARG A 51 6.21 3.71 18.56
CA ARG A 51 6.49 3.66 17.13
C ARG A 51 5.23 3.95 16.34
N ILE A 52 5.36 4.78 15.30
CA ILE A 52 4.31 5.03 14.30
C ILE A 52 4.82 4.66 12.92
N ALA A 53 3.94 4.15 12.07
CA ALA A 53 4.27 3.71 10.73
C ALA A 53 3.36 4.35 9.68
N PHE A 54 3.98 4.85 8.61
CA PHE A 54 3.32 5.30 7.40
C PHE A 54 3.64 4.30 6.29
N VAL A 55 2.62 3.86 5.54
CA VAL A 55 2.77 3.04 4.34
C VAL A 55 2.00 3.71 3.21
N THR A 56 2.71 4.04 2.15
CA THR A 56 2.14 4.66 0.94
C THR A 56 2.33 3.71 -0.22
N CYS A 57 1.24 3.29 -0.86
CA CYS A 57 1.27 2.35 -1.98
C CYS A 57 0.89 3.06 -3.27
N ASP A 58 1.59 2.74 -4.37
CA ASP A 58 1.24 3.18 -5.71
C ASP A 58 0.03 2.40 -6.23
N LEU A 59 -1.15 2.78 -5.72
CA LEU A 59 -2.45 2.17 -5.99
C LEU A 59 -3.50 3.28 -6.14
N ILE A 60 -4.68 2.94 -6.67
CA ILE A 60 -5.81 3.87 -6.73
C ILE A 60 -6.48 4.06 -5.36
N ALA A 61 -6.65 2.98 -4.61
CA ALA A 61 -7.32 2.95 -3.31
C ALA A 61 -6.93 1.67 -2.58
N ILE A 62 -7.09 1.65 -1.27
CA ILE A 62 -6.87 0.48 -0.43
C ILE A 62 -8.17 0.18 0.32
N PRO A 63 -8.80 -0.98 0.04
CA PRO A 63 -9.98 -1.42 0.77
C PRO A 63 -9.69 -1.62 2.26
N GLN A 64 -10.70 -1.39 3.09
CA GLN A 64 -10.55 -1.50 4.54
C GLN A 64 -10.07 -2.89 5.00
N ASN A 65 -10.62 -3.98 4.43
CA ASN A 65 -10.22 -5.34 4.79
C ASN A 65 -8.74 -5.62 4.50
N ILE A 66 -8.19 -5.05 3.41
CA ILE A 66 -6.76 -5.15 3.09
C ILE A 66 -5.93 -4.33 4.06
N ALA A 67 -6.35 -3.09 4.35
CA ALA A 67 -5.67 -2.25 5.33
C ALA A 67 -5.63 -2.92 6.72
N ASP A 68 -6.74 -3.50 7.17
CA ASP A 68 -6.84 -4.20 8.46
C ASP A 68 -5.94 -5.44 8.50
N ALA A 69 -5.91 -6.24 7.42
CA ALA A 69 -5.01 -7.40 7.31
C ALA A 69 -3.52 -7.00 7.35
N VAL A 70 -3.15 -5.91 6.67
CA VAL A 70 -1.78 -5.38 6.69
C VAL A 70 -1.42 -4.86 8.10
N LYS A 71 -2.33 -4.12 8.76
CA LYS A 71 -2.11 -3.65 10.13
C LYS A 71 -1.93 -4.80 11.12
N ALA A 72 -2.72 -5.87 11.00
CA ALA A 72 -2.55 -7.06 11.83
C ALA A 72 -1.17 -7.70 11.64
N ARG A 73 -0.69 -7.83 10.39
CA ARG A 73 0.67 -8.35 10.10
C ARG A 73 1.78 -7.44 10.62
N ILE A 74 1.60 -6.12 10.55
CA ILE A 74 2.55 -5.14 11.11
C ILE A 74 2.62 -5.29 12.63
N GLN A 75 1.47 -5.44 13.30
CA GLN A 75 1.43 -5.66 14.74
C GLN A 75 2.13 -6.98 15.11
N GLU A 76 1.83 -8.08 14.42
CA GLU A 76 2.43 -9.40 14.66
C GLU A 76 3.95 -9.39 14.49
N ARG A 77 4.46 -8.80 13.40
CA ARG A 77 5.88 -8.88 13.04
C ARG A 77 6.74 -7.78 13.65
N CYS A 78 6.18 -6.60 13.84
CA CYS A 78 6.92 -5.41 14.26
C CYS A 78 6.53 -4.93 15.66
N GLY A 79 5.39 -5.36 16.22
CA GLY A 79 4.88 -4.87 17.50
C GLY A 79 4.38 -3.44 17.47
N ILE A 80 4.00 -2.92 16.30
CA ILE A 80 3.40 -1.57 16.15
C ILE A 80 1.88 -1.73 16.15
N PRO A 81 1.15 -1.11 17.09
CA PRO A 81 -0.29 -1.33 17.21
C PRO A 81 -1.06 -0.67 16.04
N PRO A 82 -2.21 -1.22 15.61
CA PRO A 82 -2.95 -0.76 14.42
C PRO A 82 -3.33 0.72 14.40
N GLU A 83 -3.56 1.31 15.58
CA GLU A 83 -3.85 2.74 15.78
C GLU A 83 -2.65 3.65 15.51
N HIS A 84 -1.43 3.11 15.49
CA HIS A 84 -0.20 3.82 15.16
C HIS A 84 0.21 3.65 13.69
N VAL A 85 -0.62 3.00 12.87
CA VAL A 85 -0.32 2.70 11.47
C VAL A 85 -1.28 3.45 10.55
N MET A 86 -0.72 4.27 9.66
CA MET A 86 -1.42 4.89 8.54
C MET A 86 -1.03 4.20 7.24
N ILE A 87 -2.02 3.68 6.50
CA ILE A 87 -1.83 3.09 5.18
C ILE A 87 -2.64 3.92 4.20
N ASN A 88 -2.01 4.34 3.10
CA ASN A 88 -2.67 5.15 2.07
C ASN A 88 -2.26 4.72 0.66
N ALA A 89 -3.08 5.11 -0.31
CA ALA A 89 -2.81 5.00 -1.74
C ALA A 89 -2.48 6.37 -2.30
N THR A 90 -1.58 6.43 -3.29
CA THR A 90 -1.28 7.67 -4.04
C THR A 90 -2.42 8.14 -4.92
N HIS A 91 -3.43 7.31 -5.11
CA HIS A 91 -4.55 7.54 -6.02
C HIS A 91 -4.12 7.58 -7.49
N THR A 92 -3.15 6.75 -7.87
CA THR A 92 -2.77 6.61 -9.28
C THR A 92 -3.80 5.81 -10.07
N HIS A 93 -4.16 6.28 -11.26
CA HIS A 93 -5.07 5.62 -12.18
C HIS A 93 -4.33 4.63 -13.11
N THR A 94 -3.02 4.44 -12.96
CA THR A 94 -2.22 3.55 -13.82
C THR A 94 -1.65 2.33 -13.08
N ALA A 95 -2.19 2.02 -11.90
CA ALA A 95 -1.87 0.81 -11.13
C ALA A 95 -2.97 -0.25 -11.24
N ALA A 96 -2.68 -1.49 -10.86
CA ALA A 96 -3.67 -2.55 -10.85
C ALA A 96 -4.74 -2.38 -9.75
N GLY A 97 -5.94 -2.88 -10.06
CA GLY A 97 -7.06 -2.90 -9.13
C GLY A 97 -6.95 -4.01 -8.09
N ILE A 98 -6.96 -3.63 -6.81
CA ILE A 98 -7.00 -4.55 -5.66
C ILE A 98 -8.39 -4.66 -5.02
N ALA A 99 -9.43 -4.14 -5.70
CA ALA A 99 -10.83 -4.31 -5.36
C ALA A 99 -11.73 -3.84 -6.50
N ASP A 100 -12.99 -4.25 -6.43
CA ASP A 100 -14.06 -3.76 -7.30
C ASP A 100 -14.24 -2.26 -7.07
N LEU A 101 -13.80 -1.46 -8.03
CA LEU A 101 -13.77 -0.01 -7.90
C LEU A 101 -13.94 0.64 -9.27
N LEU A 102 -14.74 1.71 -9.32
CA LEU A 102 -14.93 2.55 -10.52
C LEU A 102 -15.30 1.74 -11.79
N GLY A 103 -16.11 0.69 -11.64
CA GLY A 103 -16.61 -0.11 -12.76
C GLY A 103 -15.62 -1.14 -13.29
N THR A 104 -14.55 -1.43 -12.56
CA THR A 104 -13.61 -2.53 -12.86
C THR A 104 -13.54 -3.49 -11.69
N ASP A 105 -13.53 -4.78 -12.00
CA ASP A 105 -13.35 -5.85 -11.02
C ASP A 105 -11.93 -5.80 -10.43
N GLY A 106 -11.81 -6.10 -9.15
CA GLY A 106 -10.53 -6.34 -8.51
C GLY A 106 -9.85 -7.58 -9.08
N CYS A 107 -8.52 -7.67 -8.95
CA CYS A 107 -7.77 -8.87 -9.31
C CYS A 107 -7.50 -9.70 -8.05
N PRO A 108 -8.21 -10.83 -7.79
CA PRO A 108 -8.07 -11.59 -6.55
C PRO A 108 -6.69 -12.21 -6.39
N ASP A 109 -6.05 -12.61 -7.50
CA ASP A 109 -4.75 -13.27 -7.48
C ASP A 109 -3.60 -12.31 -7.09
N TYR A 110 -3.84 -11.00 -7.12
CA TYR A 110 -2.83 -9.97 -6.85
C TYR A 110 -2.76 -9.58 -5.35
N ILE A 111 -3.74 -10.01 -4.54
CA ILE A 111 -3.93 -9.61 -3.14
C ILE A 111 -3.29 -10.60 -2.16
#